data_AF-T1GU26-F1
#
_entry.id   AF-T1GU26-F1
#
_cell.length_a   1.000
_cell.length_b   1.000
_cell.length_c   1.000
_cell.angle_alpha   90.00
_cell.angle_beta   90.00
_cell.angle_gamma   90.00
#
_symmetry.space_group_name_H-M   'P 1'
#
loop_
_entity.id
_entity.type
_entity.pdbx_description
1 polymer ?
#
loop_
_entity_poly.entity_id
_entity_poly.type
_entity_poly.pdbx_seq_one_letter_code
_entity_poly.pdbx_strand_id
1 'polypeptide(L)'
;MQRYPEVKGLVLDATFDDLLYLALPQMPQSLNGIVRIAIRDYCNLHNEDLIKSYKGPVSLIRRVHDEIIASEQRIETNRGNFLLLSLLKTRFPNIFQSRQIGYGKMLLSKPLETAAPQLEIDNLVKLTSYVAEFGSGYPLNIGENFTDEERNDMAEFLIRRHFRDFKSDHCSPLPGEYFNVPWDISN
;
A
#
# COMPACT_ATOMS: atom_id res chain seq x y z
N MET A 1 -13.27 -9.29 14.84
CA MET A 1 -12.32 -9.99 15.72
C MET A 1 -10.97 -10.00 15.01
N GLN A 2 -9.96 -9.30 15.53
CA GLN A 2 -8.64 -9.21 14.90
C GLN A 2 -7.95 -10.57 14.99
N ARG A 3 -7.55 -11.15 13.85
CA ARG A 3 -7.06 -12.54 13.82
C ARG A 3 -5.72 -12.77 14.53
N TYR A 4 -4.99 -11.71 14.90
CA TYR A 4 -3.70 -11.80 15.59
C TYR A 4 -3.44 -10.54 16.45
N PRO A 5 -3.92 -10.47 17.70
CA PRO A 5 -3.85 -9.25 18.52
C PRO A 5 -2.42 -8.89 18.97
N GLU A 6 -1.51 -9.87 18.97
CA GLU A 6 -0.12 -9.66 19.39
C GLU A 6 0.79 -9.09 18.31
N VAL A 7 0.33 -9.04 17.05
CA VAL A 7 1.14 -8.51 15.94
C VAL A 7 1.24 -6.99 16.05
N LYS A 8 2.44 -6.50 16.41
CA LYS A 8 2.71 -5.08 16.65
C LYS A 8 3.11 -4.28 15.40
N GLY A 9 3.40 -4.95 14.29
CA GLY A 9 3.62 -4.30 13.01
C GLY A 9 3.72 -5.32 11.87
N LEU A 10 3.51 -4.86 10.64
CA LEU A 10 3.66 -5.66 9.43
C LEU A 10 4.69 -5.04 8.48
N VAL A 11 5.63 -5.86 8.03
CA VAL A 11 6.51 -5.56 6.89
C VAL A 11 6.13 -6.54 5.79
N LEU A 12 5.68 -6.01 4.64
CA LEU A 12 5.23 -6.79 3.50
C LEU A 12 6.16 -6.56 2.32
N ASP A 13 7.04 -7.52 2.03
CA ASP A 13 7.91 -7.52 0.85
C ASP A 13 7.24 -8.31 -0.27
N ALA A 14 7.29 -7.76 -1.50
CA ALA A 14 6.78 -8.43 -2.70
C ALA A 14 5.38 -9.03 -2.47
N THR A 15 4.43 -8.20 -2.03
CA THR A 15 3.07 -8.64 -1.70
C THR A 15 2.05 -8.22 -2.76
N PHE A 16 0.86 -8.81 -2.70
CA PHE A 16 -0.23 -8.61 -3.65
C PHE A 16 -1.58 -8.58 -2.93
N ASP A 17 -2.54 -7.90 -3.53
CA ASP A 17 -3.92 -7.79 -3.05
C ASP A 17 -4.78 -9.01 -3.41
N ASP A 18 -4.61 -9.57 -4.61
CA ASP A 18 -5.49 -10.62 -5.14
C ASP A 18 -4.73 -11.67 -5.97
N LEU A 19 -4.77 -12.91 -5.48
CA LEU A 19 -4.10 -14.07 -6.08
C LEU A 19 -4.57 -14.37 -7.50
N LEU A 20 -5.84 -14.09 -7.83
CA LEU A 20 -6.39 -14.45 -9.14
C LEU A 20 -5.61 -13.79 -10.28
N TYR A 21 -5.18 -12.54 -10.08
CA TYR A 21 -4.45 -11.78 -11.09
C TYR A 21 -3.05 -12.32 -11.34
N LEU A 22 -2.47 -13.04 -10.37
CA LEU A 22 -1.16 -13.68 -10.53
C LEU A 22 -1.28 -15.05 -11.22
N ALA A 23 -2.39 -15.75 -11.00
CA ALA A 23 -2.56 -17.11 -11.49
C ALA A 23 -3.05 -17.20 -12.94
N LEU A 24 -3.94 -16.29 -13.38
CA LEU A 24 -4.49 -16.33 -14.74
C LEU A 24 -3.41 -16.28 -15.84
N PRO A 25 -2.36 -15.43 -15.76
CA PRO A 25 -1.30 -15.41 -16.77
C PRO A 25 -0.46 -16.68 -16.85
N GLN A 26 -0.46 -17.51 -15.81
CA GLN A 26 0.35 -18.73 -15.71
C GLN A 26 -0.32 -19.97 -16.32
N MET A 27 -1.56 -19.84 -16.78
CA MET A 27 -2.38 -20.96 -17.25
C MET A 27 -2.86 -20.72 -18.69
N PRO A 28 -3.11 -21.79 -19.46
CA PRO A 28 -3.74 -21.67 -20.78
C PRO A 28 -5.09 -20.94 -20.69
N GLN A 29 -5.37 -20.05 -21.64
CA GLN A 29 -6.61 -19.25 -21.66
C GLN A 29 -7.88 -20.11 -21.62
N SER A 30 -7.84 -21.32 -22.19
CA SER A 30 -8.94 -22.29 -22.16
C SER A 30 -9.34 -22.74 -20.75
N LEU A 31 -8.44 -22.59 -19.76
CA LEU A 31 -8.66 -22.98 -18.37
C LEU A 31 -9.06 -21.80 -17.46
N ASN A 32 -9.16 -20.57 -17.98
CA ASN A 32 -9.44 -19.37 -17.18
C ASN A 32 -10.67 -19.51 -16.27
N GLY A 33 -11.74 -20.14 -16.76
CA GLY A 33 -12.96 -20.38 -15.98
C GLY A 33 -12.71 -21.29 -14.77
N ILE A 34 -11.96 -22.39 -14.96
CA ILE A 34 -11.62 -23.35 -13.90
C ILE A 34 -10.69 -22.69 -12.87
N VAL A 35 -9.66 -21.98 -13.33
CA VAL A 35 -8.72 -21.26 -12.45
C VAL A 35 -9.45 -20.23 -11.58
N ARG A 36 -10.40 -19.50 -12.17
CA ARG A 36 -11.21 -18.51 -11.45
C ARG A 36 -12.04 -19.15 -10.33
N ILE A 37 -12.71 -20.26 -10.61
CA ILE A 37 -13.50 -21.00 -9.63
C ILE A 37 -12.59 -21.53 -8.52
N ALA A 38 -11.50 -22.23 -8.90
CA ALA A 38 -10.56 -22.80 -7.94
C ALA A 38 -10.01 -21.75 -6.97
N ILE A 39 -9.60 -20.58 -7.47
CA ILE A 39 -9.02 -19.54 -6.62
C ILE A 39 -10.08 -18.86 -5.77
N ARG A 40 -11.22 -18.48 -6.34
CA ARG A 40 -12.25 -17.74 -5.59
C ARG A 40 -12.89 -18.59 -4.51
N ASP A 41 -13.07 -19.88 -4.76
CA ASP A 41 -13.83 -20.74 -3.87
C ASP A 41 -12.93 -21.52 -2.90
N TYR A 42 -11.66 -21.75 -3.23
CA TYR A 42 -10.78 -22.63 -2.45
C TYR A 42 -9.43 -22.04 -2.04
N CYS A 43 -8.87 -21.07 -2.78
CA CYS A 43 -7.51 -20.56 -2.55
C CYS A 43 -7.42 -19.05 -2.30
N ASN A 44 -8.53 -18.38 -1.98
CA ASN A 44 -8.52 -16.94 -1.80
C ASN A 44 -7.81 -16.56 -0.49
N LEU A 45 -6.75 -15.76 -0.60
CA LEU A 45 -5.93 -15.34 0.55
C LEU A 45 -6.49 -14.09 1.26
N HIS A 46 -7.43 -13.36 0.63
CA HIS A 46 -8.09 -12.17 1.22
C HIS A 46 -7.11 -11.11 1.76
N ASN A 47 -5.93 -10.95 1.15
CA ASN A 47 -4.89 -10.04 1.62
C ASN A 47 -5.40 -8.60 1.76
N GLU A 48 -6.20 -8.13 0.80
CA GLU A 48 -6.81 -6.80 0.85
C GLU A 48 -7.75 -6.62 2.06
N ASP A 49 -8.59 -7.61 2.36
CA ASP A 49 -9.51 -7.53 3.52
C ASP A 49 -8.74 -7.60 4.84
N LEU A 50 -7.72 -8.46 4.90
CA LEU A 50 -6.86 -8.62 6.07
C LEU A 50 -6.12 -7.33 6.39
N ILE A 51 -5.48 -6.69 5.39
CA ILE A 51 -4.72 -5.47 5.62
C ILE A 51 -5.61 -4.29 6.03
N LYS A 52 -6.84 -4.19 5.49
CA LYS A 52 -7.83 -3.18 5.88
C LYS A 52 -8.29 -3.34 7.33
N SER A 53 -8.38 -4.58 7.81
CA SER A 53 -8.76 -4.89 9.18
C SER A 53 -7.64 -4.64 10.20
N TYR A 54 -6.38 -4.64 9.75
CA TYR A 54 -5.22 -4.47 10.61
C TYR A 54 -4.99 -3.00 10.96
N LYS A 55 -5.05 -2.69 12.26
CA LYS A 55 -4.97 -1.32 12.79
C LYS A 55 -3.55 -0.90 13.20
N GLY A 56 -2.59 -1.82 13.23
CA GLY A 56 -1.22 -1.52 13.62
C GLY A 56 -0.37 -0.92 12.48
N PRO A 57 0.90 -0.59 12.77
CA PRO A 57 1.89 -0.11 11.81
C PRO A 57 2.11 -1.05 10.61
N VAL A 58 2.20 -0.50 9.40
CA VAL A 58 2.37 -1.27 8.16
C VAL A 58 3.41 -0.62 7.26
N SER A 59 4.35 -1.41 6.73
CA SER A 59 5.31 -1.00 5.71
C SER A 59 5.29 -2.01 4.57
N LEU A 60 5.18 -1.51 3.34
CA LEU A 60 5.24 -2.28 2.11
C LEU A 60 6.56 -2.00 1.40
N ILE A 61 7.15 -3.05 0.84
CA ILE A 61 8.34 -2.99 0.02
C ILE A 61 7.97 -3.52 -1.36
N ARG A 62 8.11 -2.65 -2.37
CA ARG A 62 7.90 -3.01 -3.77
C ARG A 62 9.23 -3.27 -4.44
N ARG A 63 9.31 -4.41 -5.10
CA ARG A 63 10.41 -4.77 -5.99
C ARG A 63 10.16 -4.15 -7.36
N VAL A 64 11.09 -3.30 -7.79
CA VAL A 64 10.90 -2.47 -9.00
C VAL A 64 10.88 -3.31 -10.28
N HIS A 65 11.60 -4.43 -10.30
CA HIS A 65 11.72 -5.31 -11.46
C HIS A 65 10.99 -6.65 -11.26
N ASP A 66 9.98 -6.68 -10.38
CA ASP A 66 9.23 -7.89 -10.05
C ASP A 66 8.45 -8.43 -11.26
N GLU A 67 8.82 -9.63 -11.70
CA GLU A 67 8.26 -10.33 -12.85
C GLU A 67 7.00 -11.14 -12.53
N ILE A 68 6.67 -11.30 -11.24
CA ILE A 68 5.52 -12.11 -10.78
C ILE A 68 4.34 -11.21 -10.46
N ILE A 69 4.58 -10.13 -9.70
CA ILE A 69 3.57 -9.27 -9.11
C ILE A 69 3.23 -8.08 -10.02
N ALA A 70 4.10 -7.75 -10.97
CA ALA A 70 3.81 -6.82 -12.04
C ALA A 70 3.49 -7.58 -13.33
N SER A 71 2.39 -7.21 -13.99
CA SER A 71 2.06 -7.70 -15.33
C SER A 71 2.99 -7.05 -16.36
N GLU A 72 3.45 -7.83 -17.34
CA GLU A 72 4.31 -7.35 -18.43
C GLU A 72 5.59 -6.64 -17.96
N GLN A 73 6.05 -6.88 -16.73
CA GLN A 73 7.17 -6.16 -16.10
C GLN A 73 6.97 -4.63 -16.01
N ARG A 74 5.71 -4.20 -15.96
CA ARG A 74 5.31 -2.79 -15.89
C ARG A 74 4.99 -2.38 -14.45
N ILE A 75 5.79 -1.51 -13.87
CA ILE A 75 5.74 -1.15 -12.44
C ILE A 75 4.37 -0.62 -11.98
N GLU A 76 3.65 0.09 -12.83
CA GLU A 76 2.30 0.61 -12.55
C GLU A 76 1.27 -0.49 -12.30
N THR A 77 1.51 -1.68 -12.86
CA THR A 77 0.65 -2.84 -12.72
C THR A 77 0.98 -3.70 -11.50
N ASN A 78 2.06 -3.37 -10.77
CA ASN A 78 2.48 -4.10 -9.58
C ASN A 78 1.34 -4.15 -8.55
N ARG A 79 0.92 -5.36 -8.16
CA ARG A 79 -0.21 -5.57 -7.23
C ARG A 79 0.00 -4.92 -5.86
N GLY A 80 1.24 -4.71 -5.43
CA GLY A 80 1.57 -3.96 -4.22
C GLY A 80 1.08 -2.50 -4.24
N ASN A 81 1.02 -1.87 -5.42
CA ASN A 81 0.49 -0.51 -5.58
C ASN A 81 -1.00 -0.46 -5.20
N PHE A 82 -1.78 -1.44 -5.66
CA PHE A 82 -3.22 -1.53 -5.42
C PHE A 82 -3.50 -1.84 -3.95
N LEU A 83 -2.73 -2.75 -3.36
CA LEU A 83 -2.80 -3.05 -1.94
C LEU A 83 -2.53 -1.81 -1.07
N LEU A 84 -1.48 -1.05 -1.40
CA LEU A 84 -1.13 0.19 -0.70
C LEU A 84 -2.28 1.21 -0.77
N LEU A 85 -2.76 1.52 -1.98
CA LEU A 85 -3.82 2.51 -2.16
C LEU A 85 -5.10 2.09 -1.45
N SER A 86 -5.40 0.79 -1.43
CA SER A 86 -6.55 0.25 -0.72
C SER A 86 -6.43 0.39 0.80
N LEU A 87 -5.24 0.12 1.36
CA LEU A 87 -4.91 0.35 2.76
C LEU A 87 -5.06 1.83 3.13
N LEU A 88 -4.41 2.72 2.36
CA LEU A 88 -4.39 4.15 2.65
C LEU A 88 -5.77 4.78 2.50
N LYS A 89 -6.56 4.37 1.51
CA LYS A 89 -7.96 4.79 1.39
C LYS A 89 -8.81 4.41 2.59
N THR A 90 -8.57 3.23 3.15
CA THR A 90 -9.29 2.77 4.34
C THR A 90 -8.86 3.52 5.60
N ARG A 91 -7.58 3.91 5.68
CA ARG A 91 -7.02 4.63 6.84
C ARG A 91 -7.29 6.13 6.81
N PHE A 92 -7.31 6.74 5.63
CA PHE A 92 -7.42 8.20 5.42
C PHE A 92 -8.45 8.52 4.33
N PRO A 93 -9.75 8.25 4.57
CA PRO A 93 -10.80 8.35 3.56
C PRO A 93 -10.93 9.76 2.95
N ASN A 94 -10.70 10.80 3.74
CA ASN A 94 -10.82 12.20 3.30
C ASN A 94 -9.59 12.72 2.54
N ILE A 95 -8.48 11.97 2.56
CA ILE A 95 -7.29 12.24 1.74
C ILE A 95 -7.41 11.50 0.40
N PHE A 96 -7.70 10.19 0.43
CA PHE A 96 -7.70 9.33 -0.76
C PHE A 96 -9.07 9.30 -1.46
N GLN A 97 -9.50 10.48 -1.92
CA GLN A 97 -10.65 10.61 -2.80
C GLN A 97 -10.30 10.17 -4.23
N SER A 98 -11.28 10.14 -5.14
CA SER A 98 -11.09 9.66 -6.52
C SER A 98 -9.92 10.34 -7.25
N ARG A 99 -9.73 11.65 -7.04
CA ARG A 99 -8.61 12.41 -7.63
C ARG A 99 -7.26 11.95 -7.07
N GLN A 100 -7.16 11.82 -5.74
CA GLN A 100 -5.93 11.40 -5.07
C GLN A 100 -5.59 9.93 -5.28
N ILE A 101 -6.59 9.07 -5.52
CA ILE A 101 -6.35 7.71 -6.00
C ILE A 101 -5.71 7.73 -7.40
N GLY A 102 -6.19 8.61 -8.29
CA GLY A 102 -5.59 8.82 -9.61
C GLY A 102 -4.16 9.36 -9.51
N TYR A 103 -3.95 10.37 -8.67
CA TYR A 103 -2.63 10.93 -8.38
C TYR A 103 -1.68 9.88 -7.79
N GLY A 104 -2.12 9.09 -6.81
CA GLY A 104 -1.33 8.00 -6.23
C GLY A 104 -0.96 6.93 -7.25
N LYS A 105 -1.87 6.58 -8.17
CA LYS A 105 -1.55 5.67 -9.29
C LYS A 105 -0.48 6.25 -10.22
N MET A 106 -0.58 7.55 -10.54
CA MET A 106 0.43 8.25 -11.34
C MET A 106 1.78 8.31 -10.62
N LEU A 107 1.80 8.59 -9.32
CA LEU A 107 3.02 8.60 -8.53
C LEU A 107 3.69 7.21 -8.49
N LEU A 108 2.88 6.17 -8.30
CA LEU A 108 3.34 4.77 -8.26
C LEU A 108 3.61 4.17 -9.64
N SER A 109 3.35 4.89 -10.75
CA SER A 109 3.67 4.40 -12.09
C SER A 109 5.16 4.45 -12.43
N LYS A 110 5.98 4.88 -11.48
CA LYS A 110 7.45 4.92 -11.56
C LYS A 110 8.05 4.64 -10.17
N PRO A 111 9.36 4.37 -10.10
CA PRO A 111 10.05 4.32 -8.82
C PRO A 111 9.91 5.65 -8.07
N LEU A 112 9.72 5.57 -6.75
CA LEU A 112 9.65 6.74 -5.88
C LEU A 112 11.03 7.37 -5.77
N GLU A 113 11.16 8.57 -6.32
CA GLU A 113 12.32 9.45 -6.14
C GLU A 113 12.27 10.11 -4.76
N THR A 114 13.37 10.65 -4.23
CA THR A 114 13.37 11.35 -2.94
C THR A 114 12.38 12.52 -2.94
N ALA A 115 11.54 12.62 -1.90
CA ALA A 115 10.60 13.73 -1.73
C ALA A 115 11.32 15.03 -1.38
N ALA A 116 10.66 16.16 -1.64
CA ALA A 116 11.10 17.44 -1.09
C ALA A 116 11.04 17.37 0.45
N PRO A 117 12.10 17.75 1.18
CA PRO A 117 12.09 17.71 2.65
C PRO A 117 10.94 18.49 3.28
N GLN A 118 10.54 19.59 2.65
CA GLN A 118 9.44 20.43 3.13
C GLN A 118 8.09 19.70 3.08
N LEU A 119 7.86 18.87 2.04
CA LEU A 119 6.66 18.05 1.93
C LEU A 119 6.51 17.11 3.12
N GLU A 120 7.61 16.47 3.52
CA GLU A 120 7.65 15.55 4.67
C GLU A 120 7.38 16.30 5.97
N ILE A 121 8.04 17.43 6.20
CA ILE A 121 7.91 18.21 7.43
C ILE A 121 6.48 18.75 7.58
N ASP A 122 5.95 19.40 6.55
CA ASP A 122 4.64 20.08 6.63
C ASP A 122 3.52 19.08 6.87
N ASN A 123 3.52 17.97 6.14
CA ASN A 123 2.48 16.95 6.27
C ASN A 123 2.60 16.16 7.58
N LEU A 124 3.83 15.93 8.08
CA LEU A 124 4.03 15.33 9.40
C LEU A 124 3.47 16.24 10.51
N VAL A 125 3.69 17.54 10.43
CA VAL A 125 3.15 18.51 11.41
C VAL A 125 1.61 18.55 11.34
N LYS A 126 1.03 18.64 10.13
CA LYS A 126 -0.43 18.61 9.93
C LYS A 126 -1.06 17.35 10.53
N LEU A 127 -0.46 16.18 10.24
CA LEU A 127 -0.97 14.91 10.74
C LEU A 127 -0.81 14.76 12.25
N THR A 128 0.35 15.09 12.80
CA THR A 128 0.60 15.02 14.25
C THR A 128 -0.35 15.93 15.02
N SER A 129 -0.60 17.14 14.51
CA SER A 129 -1.55 18.08 15.12
C SER A 129 -2.96 17.51 15.13
N TYR A 130 -3.41 16.94 14.00
CA TYR A 130 -4.72 16.28 13.93
C TYR A 130 -4.83 15.11 14.91
N VAL A 131 -3.80 14.28 15.01
CA VAL A 131 -3.78 13.10 15.88
C VAL A 131 -3.77 13.51 17.36
N ALA A 132 -3.09 14.60 17.72
CA ALA A 132 -3.12 15.14 19.07
C ALA A 132 -4.53 15.62 19.49
N GLU A 133 -5.31 16.14 18.54
CA GLU A 133 -6.66 16.66 18.79
C GLU A 133 -7.74 15.57 18.74
N PHE A 134 -7.69 14.66 17.75
CA PHE A 134 -8.76 13.70 17.45
C PHE A 134 -8.39 12.23 17.73
N GLY A 135 -7.13 11.96 18.08
CA GLY A 135 -6.59 10.61 18.29
C GLY A 135 -6.04 9.95 17.03
N SER A 136 -5.35 8.82 17.21
CA SER A 136 -4.64 8.06 16.15
C SER A 136 -5.44 6.87 15.60
N GLY A 137 -6.69 6.69 16.02
CA GLY A 137 -7.51 5.54 15.64
C GLY A 137 -8.02 5.60 14.19
N TYR A 138 -7.75 4.57 13.38
CA TYR A 138 -8.27 4.51 12.01
C TYR A 138 -9.75 4.13 11.93
N PRO A 139 -10.55 4.78 11.06
CA PRO A 139 -10.11 5.75 10.05
C PRO A 139 -9.87 7.16 10.61
N LEU A 140 -8.86 7.85 10.07
CA LEU A 140 -8.58 9.26 10.36
C LEU A 140 -9.26 10.14 9.32
N ASN A 141 -10.12 11.05 9.77
CA ASN A 141 -10.92 11.92 8.89
C ASN A 141 -10.21 13.24 8.52
N ILE A 142 -8.89 13.31 8.71
CA ILE A 142 -8.05 14.43 8.26
C ILE A 142 -8.25 14.68 6.76
N GLY A 143 -8.32 15.96 6.37
CA GLY A 143 -8.45 16.37 4.97
C GLY A 143 -9.85 16.76 4.52
N GLU A 144 -10.82 16.83 5.42
CA GLU A 144 -12.18 17.31 5.11
C GLU A 144 -12.15 18.71 4.48
N ASN A 145 -11.34 19.61 5.04
CA ASN A 145 -11.20 21.00 4.60
C ASN A 145 -9.98 21.27 3.70
N PHE A 146 -9.26 20.23 3.27
CA PHE A 146 -8.06 20.40 2.45
C PHE A 146 -8.43 20.76 1.01
N THR A 147 -7.59 21.58 0.37
CA THR A 147 -7.63 21.72 -1.10
C THR A 147 -7.16 20.43 -1.78
N ASP A 148 -7.35 20.32 -3.10
CA ASP A 148 -6.87 19.15 -3.83
C ASP A 148 -5.35 19.05 -3.84
N GLU A 149 -4.65 20.19 -3.85
CA GLU A 149 -3.19 20.27 -3.74
C GLU A 149 -2.75 19.76 -2.36
N GLU A 150 -3.36 20.24 -1.28
CA GLU A 150 -3.04 19.77 0.07
C GLU A 150 -3.33 18.28 0.27
N ARG A 151 -4.40 17.76 -0.35
CA ARG A 151 -4.67 16.32 -0.35
C ARG A 151 -3.65 15.54 -1.17
N ASN A 152 -3.17 16.07 -2.29
CA ASN A 152 -2.12 15.42 -3.08
C ASN A 152 -0.82 15.36 -2.29
N ASP A 153 -0.44 16.45 -1.63
CA ASP A 153 0.76 16.53 -0.80
C ASP A 153 0.70 15.52 0.36
N MET A 154 -0.44 15.48 1.07
CA MET A 154 -0.66 14.51 2.14
C MET A 154 -0.71 13.07 1.60
N ALA A 155 -1.29 12.83 0.42
CA ALA A 155 -1.31 11.51 -0.21
C ALA A 155 0.11 11.04 -0.58
N GLU A 156 0.93 11.91 -1.17
CA GLU A 156 2.33 11.61 -1.47
C GLU A 156 3.12 11.28 -0.20
N PHE A 157 3.00 12.13 0.83
CA PHE A 157 3.60 11.89 2.14
C PHE A 157 3.21 10.51 2.71
N LEU A 158 1.91 10.20 2.76
CA LEU A 158 1.41 8.94 3.31
C LEU A 158 1.85 7.72 2.51
N ILE A 159 1.90 7.82 1.17
CA ILE A 159 2.44 6.77 0.30
C ILE A 159 3.89 6.49 0.69
N ARG A 160 4.73 7.52 0.73
CA ARG A 160 6.17 7.40 1.02
C ARG A 160 6.45 6.87 2.41
N ARG A 161 5.59 7.20 3.37
CA ARG A 161 5.73 6.75 4.75
C ARG A 161 5.42 5.27 4.94
N HIS A 162 4.56 4.70 4.09
CA HIS A 162 4.17 3.29 4.15
C HIS A 162 4.82 2.43 3.08
N PHE A 163 5.54 3.01 2.11
CA PHE A 163 5.96 2.30 0.90
C PHE A 163 7.40 2.62 0.53
N ARG A 164 8.17 1.59 0.20
CA ARG A 164 9.57 1.71 -0.21
C ARG A 164 9.84 0.88 -1.45
N ASP A 165 10.67 1.41 -2.34
CA ASP A 165 11.15 0.66 -3.50
C ASP A 165 12.47 -0.04 -3.17
N PHE A 166 12.58 -1.27 -3.65
CA PHE A 166 13.81 -2.03 -3.69
C PHE A 166 14.10 -2.41 -5.15
N LYS A 167 15.28 -2.00 -5.66
CA LYS A 167 15.67 -2.26 -7.05
C LYS A 167 16.15 -3.70 -7.21
N SER A 168 15.21 -4.62 -7.39
CA SER A 168 15.47 -6.05 -7.56
C SER A 168 14.34 -6.76 -8.31
N ASP A 169 14.63 -8.00 -8.72
CA ASP A 169 13.65 -9.00 -9.16
C ASP A 169 12.95 -9.67 -7.97
N HIS A 170 11.99 -10.55 -8.24
CA HIS A 170 11.20 -11.21 -7.20
C HIS A 170 12.04 -12.12 -6.27
N CYS A 171 13.07 -12.80 -6.80
CA CYS A 171 13.80 -13.84 -6.09
C CYS A 171 15.05 -13.35 -5.32
N SER A 172 15.47 -12.10 -5.54
CA SER A 172 16.63 -11.53 -4.85
C SER A 172 16.40 -11.47 -3.33
N PRO A 173 17.38 -11.85 -2.48
CA PRO A 173 17.21 -11.72 -1.04
C PRO A 173 17.06 -10.24 -0.65
N LEU A 174 16.11 -9.96 0.25
CA LEU A 174 15.92 -8.60 0.79
C LEU A 174 17.03 -8.29 1.80
N PRO A 175 17.83 -7.22 1.63
CA PRO A 175 18.86 -6.86 2.59
C PRO A 175 18.28 -6.48 3.95
N GLY A 176 19.03 -6.79 5.02
CA GLY A 176 18.60 -6.55 6.41
C GLY A 176 18.17 -5.11 6.71
N GLU A 177 18.80 -4.13 6.05
CA GLU A 177 18.52 -2.69 6.20
C GLU A 177 17.11 -2.27 5.76
N TYR A 178 16.40 -3.11 5.00
CA TYR A 178 15.01 -2.83 4.60
C TYR A 178 14.01 -3.19 5.70
N PHE A 179 14.38 -4.07 6.64
CA PHE A 179 13.58 -4.47 7.79
C PHE A 179 13.61 -3.41 8.90
N ASN A 180 13.01 -2.26 8.60
CA ASN A 180 12.78 -1.21 9.59
C ASN A 180 11.42 -1.40 10.26
N VAL A 181 11.35 -0.98 11.53
CA VAL A 181 10.08 -0.91 12.26
C VAL A 181 9.09 -0.08 11.43
N PRO A 182 7.91 -0.64 11.08
CA PRO A 182 6.92 0.11 10.32
C PRO A 182 6.51 1.38 11.06
N TRP A 183 6.23 2.44 10.32
CA TRP A 183 5.85 3.70 10.92
C TRP A 183 4.54 3.58 11.71
N ASP A 184 4.60 4.04 12.95
CA ASP A 184 3.45 4.20 13.83
C ASP A 184 3.10 5.69 13.90
N ILE A 185 1.82 6.02 13.73
CA ILE A 185 1.33 7.39 13.85
C ILE A 185 1.10 7.76 15.31
N SER A 186 0.95 6.75 16.17
CA SER A 186 0.69 6.92 17.59
C SER A 186 1.93 7.07 18.44
N ASN A 187 3.13 6.84 17.88
CA ASN A 187 4.42 6.89 18.57
C ASN A 187 5.52 7.58 17.74
#